data_AF-A0A0L6VM49-F1
#
_entry.id   AF-A0A0L6VM49-F1
#
_cell.length_a   1.000
_cell.length_b   1.000
_cell.length_c   1.000
_cell.angle_alpha   90.00
_cell.angle_beta   90.00
_cell.angle_gamma   90.00
#
_symmetry.space_group_name_H-M   'P 1'
#
loop_
_entity.id
_entity.type
_entity.pdbx_description
1 polymer ?
#
loop_
_entity_poly.entity_id
_entity_poly.type
_entity_poly.pdbx_seq_one_letter_code
_entity_poly.pdbx_strand_id
1 'polypeptide(L)'
;MYACDDGISFIFFHVDDLVLVGPGNDFKNKFADRFNNSACHPPNTLLGMKFEKIGNKICLSQPKHINHGLEELGLTGCKSSSTPLTPNLQLREASDEDHEKFKKLNINYSFAVSSLARYSVKPGLSHWKEVKKTWQYLRHTKDLKFTIYPVEPNQFLSIFSDATWGDDPDSRTSQSGYLCYLFGSLISWNSCRQRSITYSSTEAELNPLVESFHEGVWLKALINEMWDLQIESAAHFIDDDELNQQLTVDDKTFKEKYCTNHLIDNKGLNDKLKKFGSNSKTRHIDLRTKGLPTRSVRSVISSLLLSLSGYVKGCVGYDTSIDGRKLFRLEGQDEWFA
;
A
#
# COMPACT_ATOMS: atom_id res chain seq x y z
N MET A 1 0.02 21.05 -13.23
CA MET A 1 -0.94 20.85 -14.33
C MET A 1 -1.28 22.22 -14.88
N TYR A 2 -1.43 22.35 -16.20
CA TYR A 2 -1.84 23.62 -16.82
C TYR A 2 -3.15 23.38 -17.57
N ALA A 3 -4.21 24.11 -17.20
CA ALA A 3 -5.47 24.11 -17.93
C ALA A 3 -5.35 25.01 -19.17
N CYS A 4 -5.71 24.48 -20.33
CA CYS A 4 -5.75 25.22 -21.58
C CYS A 4 -6.95 26.20 -21.59
N ASP A 5 -6.89 27.22 -22.44
CA ASP A 5 -7.95 28.23 -22.60
C ASP A 5 -9.32 27.65 -23.00
N ASP A 6 -9.36 26.40 -23.48
CA ASP A 6 -10.59 25.69 -23.84
C ASP A 6 -11.35 25.11 -22.63
N GLY A 7 -10.76 25.17 -21.42
CA GLY A 7 -11.37 24.71 -20.17
C GLY A 7 -11.52 23.18 -20.06
N ILE A 8 -11.07 22.41 -21.05
CA ILE A 8 -11.28 20.95 -21.12
C ILE A 8 -9.99 20.18 -21.43
N SER A 9 -8.96 20.86 -21.93
CA SER A 9 -7.65 20.27 -22.18
C SER A 9 -6.67 20.63 -21.08
N PHE A 10 -5.88 19.65 -20.66
CA PHE A 10 -4.90 19.80 -19.60
C PHE A 10 -3.53 19.35 -20.10
N ILE A 11 -2.50 20.12 -19.75
CA ILE A 11 -1.11 19.79 -20.01
C ILE A 11 -0.48 19.33 -18.70
N PHE A 12 0.01 18.10 -18.72
CA PHE A 12 0.86 17.55 -17.68
C PHE A 12 2.32 17.61 -18.15
N PHE A 13 3.18 18.14 -17.29
CA PHE A 13 4.61 18.25 -17.56
C PHE A 13 5.39 17.66 -16.39
N HIS A 14 6.31 16.76 -16.69
CA HIS A 14 7.20 16.15 -15.72
C HIS A 14 8.58 15.91 -16.35
N VAL A 15 9.56 16.73 -15.98
CA VAL A 15 10.94 16.65 -16.47
C VAL A 15 10.99 16.65 -18.01
N ASP A 16 11.15 15.49 -18.64
CA ASP A 16 11.24 15.34 -20.10
C ASP A 16 9.90 14.93 -20.74
N ASP A 17 8.91 14.54 -19.93
CA ASP A 17 7.60 14.09 -20.39
C ASP A 17 6.60 15.24 -20.40
N LEU A 18 5.95 15.47 -21.54
CA LEU A 18 4.84 16.39 -21.69
C LEU A 18 3.65 15.67 -22.33
N VAL A 19 2.50 15.67 -21.64
CA VAL A 19 1.28 14.99 -22.07
C VAL A 19 0.14 15.99 -22.13
N LEU A 20 -0.51 16.04 -23.28
CA LEU A 20 -1.78 16.74 -23.47
C LEU A 20 -2.93 15.74 -23.30
N VAL A 21 -3.85 16.04 -22.39
CA VAL A 21 -5.06 15.26 -22.12
C VAL A 21 -6.27 16.12 -22.46
N GLY A 22 -7.13 15.65 -23.36
CA GLY A 22 -8.31 16.39 -23.83
C GLY A 22 -8.43 16.39 -25.36
N PRO A 23 -9.51 16.98 -25.91
CA PRO A 23 -9.69 17.09 -27.36
C PRO A 23 -8.62 17.96 -28.03
N GLY A 24 -7.89 18.75 -27.23
CA GLY A 24 -6.76 19.52 -27.69
C GLY A 24 -7.20 20.82 -28.33
N ASN A 25 -6.62 21.90 -27.83
CA ASN A 25 -6.44 23.14 -28.55
C ASN A 25 -5.39 22.97 -29.66
N ASP A 26 -5.09 24.05 -30.37
CA ASP A 26 -4.00 24.16 -31.37
C ASP A 26 -2.59 24.04 -30.75
N PHE A 27 -2.47 23.56 -29.50
CA PHE A 27 -1.20 23.46 -28.77
C PHE A 27 -0.20 22.57 -29.47
N LYS A 28 -0.63 21.44 -30.04
CA LYS A 28 0.27 20.54 -30.77
C LYS A 28 0.99 21.27 -31.91
N ASN A 29 0.25 22.04 -32.69
CA ASN A 29 0.80 22.77 -33.83
C ASN A 29 1.69 23.92 -33.35
N LYS A 30 1.20 24.74 -32.42
CA LYS A 30 1.98 25.84 -31.82
C LYS A 30 3.27 25.38 -31.13
N PHE A 31 3.24 24.21 -30.49
CA PHE A 31 4.40 23.62 -29.83
C PHE A 31 5.40 23.10 -30.86
N ALA A 32 4.93 22.40 -31.90
CA ALA A 32 5.79 21.94 -32.99
C ALA A 32 6.46 23.10 -33.74
N ASP A 33 5.72 24.17 -34.02
CA ASP A 33 6.23 25.37 -34.69
C ASP A 33 7.30 26.09 -33.86
N ARG A 34 7.16 26.08 -32.53
CA ARG A 34 8.11 26.73 -31.62
C ARG A 34 9.33 25.86 -31.33
N PHE A 35 9.16 24.54 -31.32
CA PHE A 35 10.17 23.57 -30.94
C PHE A 35 10.36 22.54 -32.06
N ASN A 36 11.09 22.94 -33.12
CA ASN A 36 11.35 22.11 -34.30
C ASN A 36 12.06 20.77 -34.02
N ASN A 37 12.71 20.64 -32.87
CA ASN A 37 13.40 19.41 -32.45
C ASN A 37 12.53 18.47 -31.59
N SER A 38 11.27 18.84 -31.34
CA SER A 38 10.36 18.06 -30.51
C SER A 38 9.47 17.16 -31.37
N ALA A 39 9.31 15.90 -30.97
CA ALA A 39 8.42 14.96 -31.62
C ALA A 39 7.07 14.89 -30.88
N CYS A 40 5.98 15.31 -31.53
CA CYS A 40 4.63 15.14 -30.97
C CYS A 40 3.96 13.89 -31.56
N HIS A 41 3.97 12.80 -30.82
CA HIS A 41 3.34 11.54 -31.18
C HIS A 41 2.34 11.09 -30.10
N PRO A 42 1.42 10.16 -30.42
CA PRO A 42 0.64 9.49 -29.38
C PRO A 42 1.56 8.85 -28.34
N PRO A 43 1.24 8.92 -27.03
CA PRO A 43 2.13 8.43 -25.99
C PRO A 43 2.41 6.94 -26.20
N ASN A 44 3.69 6.58 -26.22
CA ASN A 44 4.19 5.20 -26.22
C ASN A 44 4.97 4.90 -24.93
N THR A 45 5.39 5.94 -24.22
CA THR A 45 5.96 5.93 -22.87
C THR A 45 5.38 7.06 -22.04
N LEU A 46 5.32 6.86 -20.72
CA LEU A 46 4.92 7.86 -19.74
C LEU A 46 5.72 7.62 -18.46
N LEU A 47 6.53 8.58 -18.01
CA LEU A 47 7.37 8.48 -16.81
C LEU A 47 8.28 7.23 -16.83
N GLY A 48 8.82 6.91 -18.01
CA GLY A 48 9.63 5.70 -18.23
C GLY A 48 8.85 4.38 -18.26
N MET A 49 7.52 4.39 -18.08
CA MET A 49 6.66 3.22 -18.28
C MET A 49 6.23 3.11 -19.74
N LYS A 50 6.14 1.90 -20.27
CA LYS A 50 5.52 1.65 -21.57
C LYS A 50 4.02 1.93 -21.44
N PHE A 51 3.51 2.78 -22.32
CA PHE A 51 2.11 3.17 -22.39
C PHE A 51 1.45 2.51 -23.60
N GLU A 52 0.31 1.86 -23.39
CA GLU A 52 -0.50 1.28 -24.46
C GLU A 52 -1.98 1.60 -24.20
N LYS A 53 -2.65 2.20 -25.18
CA LYS A 53 -4.10 2.41 -25.14
C LYS A 53 -4.80 1.30 -25.94
N ILE A 54 -5.66 0.53 -25.29
CA ILE A 54 -6.42 -0.56 -25.90
C ILE A 54 -7.91 -0.26 -25.72
N GLY A 55 -8.54 0.31 -26.75
CA GLY A 55 -9.91 0.82 -26.65
C GLY A 55 -10.01 1.90 -25.58
N ASN A 56 -10.83 1.63 -24.54
CA ASN A 56 -11.02 2.51 -23.39
C ASN A 56 -10.12 2.19 -22.19
N LYS A 57 -9.14 1.31 -22.38
CA LYS A 57 -8.20 0.90 -21.31
C LYS A 57 -6.83 1.53 -21.53
N ILE A 58 -6.20 1.94 -20.44
CA ILE A 58 -4.81 2.37 -20.40
C ILE A 58 -4.00 1.25 -19.75
N CYS A 59 -2.97 0.75 -20.43
CA CYS A 59 -2.08 -0.28 -19.92
C CYS A 59 -0.68 0.32 -19.72
N LEU A 60 -0.16 0.19 -18.49
CA LEU A 60 1.19 0.59 -18.11
C LEU A 60 2.03 -0.66 -17.79
N SER A 61 3.26 -0.70 -18.28
CA SER A 61 4.18 -1.82 -18.02
C SER A 61 5.64 -1.39 -18.10
N GLN A 62 6.54 -2.15 -17.47
CA GLN A 62 7.99 -1.84 -17.48
C GLN A 62 8.87 -3.05 -17.85
N PRO A 63 8.61 -3.75 -18.97
CA PRO A 63 9.37 -4.96 -19.32
C PRO A 63 10.87 -4.67 -19.53
N LYS A 64 11.22 -3.50 -20.08
CA LYS A 64 12.62 -3.07 -20.27
C LYS A 64 13.36 -2.92 -18.93
N HIS A 65 12.71 -2.29 -17.95
CA HIS A 65 13.28 -2.09 -16.62
C HIS A 65 13.48 -3.43 -15.90
N ILE A 66 12.50 -4.34 -16.01
CA ILE A 66 12.59 -5.69 -15.45
C ILE A 66 13.76 -6.47 -16.09
N ASN A 67 13.89 -6.45 -17.42
CA ASN A 67 14.98 -7.14 -18.11
C ASN A 67 16.35 -6.57 -17.74
N HIS A 68 16.48 -5.24 -17.69
CA HIS A 68 17.71 -4.58 -17.29
C HIS A 68 18.13 -4.97 -15.86
N GLY A 69 17.20 -4.98 -14.90
CA GLY A 69 17.48 -5.45 -13.55
C GLY A 69 17.88 -6.92 -13.47
N LEU A 70 17.27 -7.78 -14.29
CA LEU A 70 17.66 -9.19 -14.38
C LEU A 70 19.08 -9.36 -14.94
N GLU A 71 19.48 -8.51 -15.89
CA GLU A 71 20.85 -8.49 -16.44
C GLU A 71 21.86 -8.02 -15.39
N GLU A 72 21.61 -6.88 -14.72
CA GLU A 72 22.51 -6.34 -13.69
C GLU A 72 22.73 -7.30 -12.52
N LEU A 73 21.70 -8.07 -12.15
CA LEU A 73 21.77 -9.03 -11.04
C LEU A 73 22.25 -10.42 -11.47
N GLY A 74 22.53 -10.63 -12.77
CA GLY A 74 22.92 -11.94 -13.30
C GLY A 74 21.83 -13.01 -13.17
N LEU A 75 20.56 -12.62 -13.23
CA LEU A 75 19.38 -13.46 -13.02
C LEU A 75 18.60 -13.82 -14.30
N THR A 76 19.13 -13.51 -15.49
CA THR A 76 18.48 -13.77 -16.79
C THR A 76 18.10 -15.26 -17.00
N GLY A 77 18.97 -16.18 -16.59
CA GLY A 77 18.78 -17.63 -16.65
C GLY A 77 18.18 -18.26 -15.39
N CYS A 78 17.72 -17.46 -14.42
CA CYS A 78 17.29 -17.97 -13.13
C CYS A 78 15.92 -18.66 -13.19
N LYS A 79 15.63 -19.54 -12.21
CA LYS A 79 14.30 -20.16 -12.08
C LYS A 79 13.26 -19.09 -11.74
N SER A 80 12.09 -19.18 -12.37
CA SER A 80 10.95 -18.29 -12.06
C SER A 80 10.38 -18.59 -10.68
N SER A 81 9.85 -17.57 -10.01
CA SER A 81 9.12 -17.71 -8.75
C SER A 81 7.65 -17.30 -8.93
N SER A 82 6.73 -18.03 -8.32
CA SER A 82 5.30 -17.70 -8.31
C SER A 82 4.92 -16.73 -7.19
N THR A 83 5.80 -16.49 -6.21
CA THR A 83 5.56 -15.54 -5.11
C THR A 83 6.69 -14.51 -5.00
N PRO A 84 6.38 -13.23 -4.73
CA PRO A 84 7.38 -12.16 -4.67
C PRO A 84 8.33 -12.30 -3.46
N LEU A 85 7.84 -12.88 -2.37
CA LEU A 85 8.58 -13.16 -1.14
C LEU A 85 8.23 -14.56 -0.63
N THR A 86 9.04 -15.08 0.28
CA THR A 86 8.75 -16.32 1.00
C THR A 86 7.59 -16.11 1.99
N PRO A 87 6.48 -16.86 1.86
CA PRO A 87 5.34 -16.71 2.77
C PRO A 87 5.74 -16.92 4.24
N ASN A 88 5.18 -16.13 5.14
CA ASN A 88 5.43 -16.16 6.58
C ASN A 88 6.89 -15.89 7.00
N LEU A 89 7.75 -15.44 6.09
CA LEU A 89 9.11 -15.03 6.43
C LEU A 89 9.08 -13.63 7.04
N GLN A 90 9.50 -13.52 8.29
CA GLN A 90 9.81 -12.22 8.89
C GLN A 90 11.31 -11.96 8.75
N LEU A 91 11.64 -10.97 7.92
CA LEU A 91 13.01 -10.48 7.80
C LEU A 91 13.40 -9.71 9.06
N ARG A 92 14.70 -9.76 9.39
CA ARG A 92 15.29 -9.10 10.55
C ARG A 92 16.60 -8.47 10.16
N GLU A 93 17.04 -7.45 10.88
CA GLU A 93 18.37 -6.89 10.67
C GLU A 93 19.46 -7.97 10.66
N ALA A 94 20.41 -7.84 9.72
CA ALA A 94 21.50 -8.79 9.59
C ALA A 94 22.48 -8.65 10.77
N SER A 95 23.00 -9.77 11.26
CA SER A 95 24.14 -9.76 12.18
C SER A 95 25.38 -9.18 11.47
N ASP A 96 26.36 -8.69 12.25
CA ASP A 96 27.60 -8.17 11.66
C ASP A 96 28.32 -9.23 10.82
N GLU A 97 28.35 -10.47 11.31
CA GLU A 97 28.94 -11.60 10.59
C GLU A 97 28.23 -11.90 9.25
N ASP A 98 26.89 -11.86 9.23
CA ASP A 98 26.12 -12.12 8.01
C ASP A 98 26.27 -10.97 7.00
N HIS A 99 26.32 -9.74 7.50
CA HIS A 99 26.59 -8.55 6.70
C HIS A 99 27.99 -8.58 6.07
N GLU A 100 29.02 -9.02 6.82
CA GLU A 100 30.37 -9.20 6.28
C GLU A 100 30.42 -10.30 5.20
N LYS A 101 29.71 -11.42 5.42
CA LYS A 101 29.59 -12.47 4.40
C LYS A 101 28.92 -11.95 3.14
N PHE A 102 27.88 -11.11 3.28
CA PHE A 102 27.23 -10.46 2.15
C PHE A 102 28.19 -9.52 1.40
N LYS A 103 28.94 -8.67 2.12
CA LYS A 103 29.94 -7.76 1.50
C LYS A 103 30.99 -8.50 0.66
N LYS A 104 31.40 -9.70 1.09
CA LYS A 104 32.36 -10.55 0.35
C LYS A 104 31.83 -11.02 -1.01
N LEU A 105 30.52 -10.97 -1.26
CA LEU A 105 29.95 -11.32 -2.57
C LEU A 105 30.21 -10.26 -3.65
N ASN A 106 30.61 -9.04 -3.26
CA ASN A 106 30.93 -7.92 -4.17
C ASN A 106 29.85 -7.66 -5.25
N ILE A 107 28.59 -7.76 -4.85
CA ILE A 107 27.44 -7.58 -5.76
C ILE A 107 27.13 -6.08 -5.84
N ASN A 108 26.80 -5.57 -7.03
CA ASN A 108 26.17 -4.26 -7.14
C ASN A 108 24.66 -4.43 -6.90
N TYR A 109 24.22 -4.18 -5.67
CA TYR A 109 22.83 -4.39 -5.25
C TYR A 109 22.00 -3.11 -5.24
N SER A 110 22.58 -1.95 -5.59
CA SER A 110 21.92 -0.63 -5.54
C SER A 110 20.57 -0.57 -6.27
N PHE A 111 20.46 -1.21 -7.44
CA PHE A 111 19.24 -1.31 -8.22
C PHE A 111 18.17 -2.20 -7.56
N ALA A 112 18.61 -3.26 -6.89
CA ALA A 112 17.75 -4.27 -6.29
C ALA A 112 17.22 -3.88 -4.89
N VAL A 113 17.90 -2.93 -4.25
CA VAL A 113 17.61 -2.45 -2.90
C VAL A 113 16.31 -1.68 -2.82
N SER A 114 15.86 -1.03 -3.89
CA SER A 114 14.56 -0.35 -3.91
C SER A 114 13.42 -1.29 -3.50
N SER A 115 13.51 -2.58 -3.85
CA SER A 115 12.49 -3.59 -3.54
C SER A 115 12.47 -4.05 -2.07
N LEU A 116 13.59 -3.96 -1.34
CA LEU A 116 13.69 -4.28 0.09
C LEU A 116 14.35 -3.12 0.86
N ALA A 117 13.94 -1.89 0.52
CA ALA A 117 14.61 -0.65 0.96
C ALA A 117 14.83 -0.55 2.47
N ARG A 118 13.99 -1.24 3.26
CA ARG A 118 14.10 -1.36 4.73
C ARG A 118 15.46 -1.86 5.21
N TYR A 119 16.09 -2.80 4.51
CA TYR A 119 17.36 -3.42 4.93
C TYR A 119 18.55 -2.97 4.08
N SER A 120 18.41 -1.84 3.39
CA SER A 120 19.43 -1.24 2.52
C SER A 120 20.71 -0.84 3.26
N VAL A 121 20.58 -0.43 4.53
CA VAL A 121 21.69 0.05 5.37
C VAL A 121 22.63 -1.09 5.79
N LYS A 122 22.06 -2.23 6.17
CA LYS A 122 22.81 -3.42 6.63
C LYS A 122 22.24 -4.72 6.01
N PRO A 123 22.43 -4.94 4.70
CA PRO A 123 21.95 -6.14 4.02
C PRO A 123 22.69 -7.40 4.47
N GLY A 124 21.99 -8.53 4.46
CA GLY A 124 22.51 -9.85 4.83
C GLY A 124 22.24 -10.88 3.73
N LEU A 125 22.69 -12.11 3.92
CA LEU A 125 22.49 -13.19 2.95
C LEU A 125 21.00 -13.59 2.85
N SER A 126 20.27 -13.52 3.96
CA SER A 126 18.81 -13.73 3.99
C SER A 126 18.08 -12.69 3.14
N HIS A 127 18.43 -11.41 3.31
CA HIS A 127 17.90 -10.30 2.51
C HIS A 127 18.19 -10.52 1.02
N TRP A 128 19.42 -10.86 0.67
CA TRP A 128 19.81 -11.11 -0.72
C TRP A 128 19.02 -12.27 -1.36
N LYS A 129 18.72 -13.32 -0.59
CA LYS A 129 17.89 -14.43 -1.08
C LYS A 129 16.50 -13.95 -1.46
N GLU A 130 15.88 -13.10 -0.64
CA GLU A 130 14.56 -12.55 -0.92
C GLU A 130 14.58 -11.52 -2.05
N VAL A 131 15.63 -10.69 -2.15
CA VAL A 131 15.84 -9.83 -3.34
C VAL A 131 15.81 -10.68 -4.61
N LYS A 132 16.64 -11.73 -4.68
CA LYS A 132 16.66 -12.62 -5.86
C LYS A 132 15.29 -13.22 -6.13
N LYS A 133 14.54 -13.62 -5.10
CA LYS A 133 13.20 -14.17 -5.25
C LYS A 133 12.21 -13.15 -5.82
N THR A 134 12.25 -11.91 -5.35
CA THR A 134 11.42 -10.82 -5.92
C THR A 134 11.72 -10.62 -7.39
N TRP A 135 13.00 -10.60 -7.79
CA TRP A 135 13.39 -10.48 -9.20
C TRP A 135 13.01 -11.72 -10.04
N GLN A 136 13.07 -12.93 -9.47
CA GLN A 136 12.56 -14.14 -10.11
C GLN A 136 11.04 -14.09 -10.33
N TYR A 137 10.30 -13.46 -9.42
CA TYR A 137 8.86 -13.22 -9.55
C TYR A 137 8.56 -12.16 -10.62
N LEU A 138 9.29 -11.04 -10.64
CA LEU A 138 9.17 -10.02 -11.67
C LEU A 138 9.47 -10.59 -13.07
N ARG A 139 10.43 -11.52 -13.18
CA ARG A 139 10.69 -12.26 -14.42
C ARG A 139 9.47 -13.07 -14.87
N HIS A 140 8.82 -13.77 -13.94
CA HIS A 140 7.63 -14.56 -14.23
C HIS A 140 6.44 -13.69 -14.67
N THR A 141 6.33 -12.50 -14.10
CA THR A 141 5.22 -11.56 -14.28
C THR A 141 5.54 -10.39 -15.22
N LYS A 142 6.64 -10.45 -15.96
CA LYS A 142 7.15 -9.34 -16.80
C LYS A 142 6.16 -8.83 -17.85
N ASP A 143 5.23 -9.68 -18.28
CA ASP A 143 4.24 -9.40 -19.31
C ASP A 143 2.90 -8.90 -18.71
N LEU A 144 2.77 -8.89 -17.38
CA LEU A 144 1.63 -8.28 -16.71
C LEU A 144 1.67 -6.76 -16.87
N LYS A 145 0.49 -6.17 -16.99
CA LYS A 145 0.32 -4.73 -17.18
C LYS A 145 -0.65 -4.19 -16.14
N PHE A 146 -0.31 -3.05 -15.57
CA PHE A 146 -1.24 -2.29 -14.76
C PHE A 146 -2.27 -1.65 -15.70
N THR A 147 -3.52 -2.10 -15.60
CA THR A 147 -4.58 -1.74 -16.57
C THR A 147 -5.63 -0.89 -15.88
N ILE A 148 -5.72 0.37 -16.29
CA ILE A 148 -6.64 1.37 -15.76
C ILE A 148 -7.84 1.47 -16.71
N TYR A 149 -9.03 1.26 -16.16
CA TYR A 149 -10.31 1.42 -16.83
C TYR A 149 -11.45 1.44 -15.80
N PRO A 150 -12.60 2.08 -16.11
CA PRO A 150 -13.77 2.03 -15.25
C PRO A 150 -14.29 0.59 -15.10
N VAL A 151 -14.21 0.04 -13.89
CA VAL A 151 -14.73 -1.30 -13.54
C VAL A 151 -16.12 -1.16 -12.93
N GLU A 152 -16.30 -0.17 -12.07
CA GLU A 152 -17.54 0.10 -11.35
C GLU A 152 -17.95 1.56 -11.55
N PRO A 153 -18.66 1.88 -12.65
CA PRO A 153 -19.00 3.27 -13.02
C PRO A 153 -19.83 4.02 -11.97
N ASN A 154 -20.53 3.30 -11.09
CA ASN A 154 -21.36 3.88 -10.04
C ASN A 154 -20.56 4.24 -8.76
N GLN A 155 -19.33 3.72 -8.61
CA GLN A 155 -18.46 4.05 -7.49
C GLN A 155 -17.51 5.18 -7.88
N PHE A 156 -17.85 6.42 -7.55
CA PHE A 156 -17.05 7.57 -7.99
C PHE A 156 -15.62 7.56 -7.42
N LEU A 157 -15.45 7.77 -6.12
CA LEU A 157 -14.16 7.75 -5.43
C LEU A 157 -14.30 6.97 -4.12
N SER A 158 -13.60 5.84 -4.03
CA SER A 158 -13.59 4.93 -2.88
C SER A 158 -12.19 4.83 -2.31
N ILE A 159 -12.04 5.00 -1.00
CA ILE A 159 -10.75 5.00 -0.32
C ILE A 159 -10.80 3.98 0.81
N PHE A 160 -9.84 3.07 0.81
CA PHE A 160 -9.66 2.05 1.84
C PHE A 160 -8.37 2.34 2.60
N SER A 161 -8.39 2.19 3.91
CA SER A 161 -7.21 2.32 4.77
C SER A 161 -7.13 1.13 5.70
N ASP A 162 -5.92 0.64 5.96
CA ASP A 162 -5.65 -0.48 6.86
C ASP A 162 -4.29 -0.27 7.56
N ALA A 163 -4.19 -0.74 8.80
CA ALA A 163 -2.94 -0.83 9.53
C ALA A 163 -2.75 -2.22 10.15
N THR A 164 -1.54 -2.74 10.06
CA THR A 164 -1.13 -3.83 10.95
C THR A 164 -0.83 -3.31 12.35
N TRP A 165 -0.80 -4.19 13.37
CA TRP A 165 -0.43 -3.78 14.73
C TRP A 165 0.82 -4.49 15.24
N GLY A 166 1.92 -3.72 15.28
CA GLY A 166 3.18 -4.17 15.85
C GLY A 166 3.81 -5.37 15.14
N ASP A 167 3.59 -5.52 13.84
CA ASP A 167 4.05 -6.68 13.07
C ASP A 167 5.56 -6.73 12.85
N ASP A 168 6.26 -5.60 12.92
CA ASP A 168 7.71 -5.56 12.74
C ASP A 168 8.42 -6.28 13.91
N PRO A 169 9.23 -7.33 13.65
CA PRO A 169 9.89 -8.10 14.70
C PRO A 169 10.96 -7.31 15.45
N ASP A 170 11.55 -6.29 14.82
CA ASP A 170 12.69 -5.55 15.35
C ASP A 170 12.22 -4.29 16.09
N SER A 171 11.42 -3.44 15.43
CA SER A 171 10.95 -2.17 15.98
C SER A 171 9.56 -2.23 16.60
N ARG A 172 8.80 -3.31 16.43
CA ARG A 172 7.38 -3.42 16.86
C ARG A 172 6.50 -2.29 16.31
N THR A 173 6.92 -1.67 15.22
CA THR A 173 6.15 -0.66 14.51
C THR A 173 5.16 -1.31 13.56
N SER A 174 4.01 -0.69 13.44
CA SER A 174 2.94 -1.05 12.52
C SER A 174 3.25 -0.68 11.07
N GLN A 175 2.56 -1.32 10.12
CA GLN A 175 2.56 -0.94 8.71
C GLN A 175 1.21 -0.30 8.38
N SER A 176 1.24 0.90 7.83
CA SER A 176 0.07 1.63 7.32
C SER A 176 -0.06 1.42 5.82
N GLY A 177 -1.29 1.38 5.32
CA GLY A 177 -1.55 1.43 3.88
C GLY A 177 -2.90 2.03 3.55
N TYR A 178 -3.00 2.53 2.33
CA TYR A 178 -4.28 2.93 1.75
C TYR A 178 -4.35 2.61 0.26
N LEU A 179 -5.57 2.47 -0.25
CA LEU A 179 -5.89 2.28 -1.65
C LEU A 179 -7.01 3.25 -2.06
N CYS A 180 -6.81 4.01 -3.13
CA CYS A 180 -7.80 4.92 -3.69
C CYS A 180 -8.24 4.43 -5.07
N TYR A 181 -9.55 4.24 -5.23
CA TYR A 181 -10.18 3.77 -6.46
C TYR A 181 -11.07 4.86 -7.06
N LEU A 182 -10.98 5.05 -8.37
CA LEU A 182 -11.84 5.93 -9.17
C LEU A 182 -12.60 5.07 -10.18
N PHE A 183 -13.93 5.05 -10.11
CA PHE A 183 -14.77 4.15 -10.92
C PHE A 183 -14.36 2.68 -10.83
N GLY A 184 -13.98 2.23 -9.62
CA GLY A 184 -13.47 0.89 -9.36
C GLY A 184 -12.07 0.60 -9.92
N SER A 185 -11.36 1.58 -10.47
CA SER A 185 -9.97 1.45 -10.93
C SER A 185 -9.00 2.02 -9.90
N LEU A 186 -7.95 1.28 -9.54
CA LEU A 186 -6.93 1.77 -8.61
C LEU A 186 -6.18 2.94 -9.25
N ILE A 187 -6.09 4.08 -8.56
CA ILE A 187 -5.43 5.30 -9.06
C ILE A 187 -4.35 5.84 -8.13
N SER A 188 -4.44 5.58 -6.83
CA SER A 188 -3.42 5.96 -5.84
C SER A 188 -3.35 4.89 -4.76
N TRP A 189 -2.15 4.67 -4.22
CA TRP A 189 -1.92 3.75 -3.11
C TRP A 189 -0.67 4.16 -2.34
N ASN A 190 -0.65 3.78 -1.07
CA ASN A 190 0.55 3.89 -0.25
C ASN A 190 0.67 2.65 0.64
N SER A 191 1.91 2.30 0.97
CA SER A 191 2.21 1.37 2.06
C SER A 191 3.49 1.83 2.74
N CYS A 192 3.37 2.28 3.99
CA CYS A 192 4.46 2.88 4.74
C CYS A 192 4.59 2.26 6.14
N ARG A 193 5.82 2.20 6.65
CA ARG A 193 6.04 1.82 8.05
C ARG A 193 5.71 3.02 8.94
N GLN A 194 4.95 2.80 10.00
CA GLN A 194 4.68 3.85 10.97
C GLN A 194 5.97 4.30 11.67
N ARG A 195 6.07 5.62 11.92
CA ARG A 195 7.27 6.22 12.55
C ARG A 195 7.37 5.91 14.04
N SER A 196 6.23 5.67 14.67
CA SER A 196 6.11 5.42 16.10
C SER A 196 5.54 4.04 16.35
N ILE A 197 5.85 3.48 17.53
CA ILE A 197 5.20 2.28 18.04
C ILE A 197 3.84 2.70 18.59
N THR A 198 2.78 2.03 18.13
CA THR A 198 1.43 2.25 18.65
C THR A 198 1.13 1.27 19.77
N TYR A 199 0.39 1.73 20.77
CA TYR A 199 0.06 0.96 21.97
C TYR A 199 -1.23 0.15 21.82
N SER A 200 -2.03 0.42 20.79
CA SER A 200 -3.22 -0.35 20.42
C SER A 200 -3.36 -0.51 18.89
N SER A 201 -4.22 -1.45 18.47
CA SER A 201 -4.63 -1.59 17.06
C SER A 201 -5.35 -0.33 16.57
N THR A 202 -6.27 0.21 17.37
CA THR A 202 -7.01 1.44 17.06
C THR A 202 -6.07 2.63 16.81
N GLU A 203 -5.02 2.80 17.61
CA GLU A 203 -4.02 3.85 17.38
C GLU A 203 -3.22 3.62 16.09
N ALA A 204 -2.96 2.35 15.73
CA ALA A 204 -2.32 2.01 14.47
C ALA A 204 -3.18 2.41 13.27
N GLU A 205 -4.48 2.14 13.30
CA GLU A 205 -5.43 2.38 12.21
C GLU A 205 -5.77 3.85 11.98
N LEU A 206 -5.65 4.70 13.00
CA LEU A 206 -5.81 6.15 12.84
C LEU A 206 -4.78 6.76 11.89
N ASN A 207 -3.55 6.23 11.85
CA ASN A 207 -2.49 6.77 10.99
C ASN A 207 -2.80 6.67 9.48
N PRO A 208 -3.04 5.48 8.90
CA PRO A 208 -3.39 5.38 7.48
C PRO A 208 -4.74 6.04 7.18
N LEU A 209 -5.68 6.09 8.14
CA LEU A 209 -6.93 6.80 7.96
C LEU A 209 -6.69 8.29 7.68
N VAL A 210 -5.89 8.96 8.51
CA VAL A 210 -5.54 10.39 8.32
C VAL A 210 -4.77 10.59 7.02
N GLU A 211 -3.81 9.73 6.70
CA GLU A 211 -3.06 9.82 5.43
C GLU A 211 -3.98 9.67 4.22
N SER A 212 -4.88 8.68 4.25
CA SER A 212 -5.84 8.42 3.17
C SER A 212 -6.87 9.55 3.02
N PHE A 213 -7.23 10.21 4.11
CA PHE A 213 -8.10 11.37 4.10
C PHE A 213 -7.44 12.56 3.37
N HIS A 214 -6.18 12.85 3.67
CA HIS A 214 -5.43 13.88 2.95
C HIS A 214 -5.30 13.58 1.46
N GLU A 215 -4.99 12.33 1.11
CA GLU A 215 -4.93 11.88 -0.28
C GLU A 215 -6.30 12.04 -0.97
N GLY A 216 -7.37 11.65 -0.30
CA GLY A 216 -8.74 11.78 -0.80
C GLY A 216 -9.15 13.23 -1.04
N VAL A 217 -8.81 14.14 -0.13
CA VAL A 217 -9.04 15.58 -0.30
C VAL A 217 -8.27 16.12 -1.50
N TRP A 218 -7.01 15.71 -1.67
CA TRP A 218 -6.20 16.12 -2.81
C TRP A 218 -6.75 15.58 -4.14
N LEU A 219 -7.09 14.29 -4.21
CA LEU A 219 -7.70 13.66 -5.39
C LEU A 219 -9.02 14.32 -5.76
N LYS A 220 -9.87 14.60 -4.76
CA LYS A 220 -11.14 15.30 -4.94
C LYS A 220 -10.93 16.69 -5.54
N ALA A 221 -9.98 17.46 -5.01
CA ALA A 221 -9.66 18.79 -5.52
C ALA A 221 -9.17 18.72 -6.98
N LEU A 222 -8.26 17.79 -7.27
CA LEU A 222 -7.75 17.55 -8.63
C LEU A 222 -8.87 17.19 -9.60
N ILE A 223 -9.75 16.28 -9.23
CA ILE A 223 -10.85 15.82 -10.09
C ILE A 223 -11.88 16.93 -10.31
N ASN A 224 -12.23 17.68 -9.27
CA ASN A 224 -13.11 18.84 -9.38
C ASN A 224 -12.55 19.87 -10.38
N GLU A 225 -11.24 20.14 -10.33
CA GLU A 225 -10.57 21.04 -11.28
C GLU A 225 -10.54 20.47 -12.70
N MET A 226 -10.30 19.16 -12.85
CA MET A 226 -10.20 18.52 -14.15
C MET A 226 -11.53 18.36 -14.89
N TRP A 227 -12.62 18.12 -14.16
CA TRP A 227 -13.93 17.80 -14.74
C TRP A 227 -15.00 18.85 -14.48
N ASP A 228 -14.63 19.97 -13.87
CA ASP A 228 -15.56 21.03 -13.43
C ASP A 228 -16.74 20.45 -12.63
N LEU A 229 -16.41 19.56 -11.69
CA LEU A 229 -17.38 18.90 -10.81
C LEU A 229 -17.41 19.55 -9.43
N GLN A 230 -18.55 19.43 -8.77
CA GLN A 230 -18.73 19.76 -7.36
C GLN A 230 -18.95 18.46 -6.59
N ILE A 231 -17.89 17.67 -6.40
CA ILE A 231 -17.96 16.48 -5.53
C ILE A 231 -18.16 16.96 -4.08
N GLU A 232 -19.15 16.40 -3.37
CA GLU A 232 -19.40 16.75 -1.98
C GLU A 232 -18.55 15.91 -1.00
N SER A 233 -18.37 14.62 -1.26
CA SER A 233 -17.58 13.73 -0.40
C SER A 233 -16.98 12.53 -1.15
N ALA A 234 -15.87 12.00 -0.63
CA ALA A 234 -15.33 10.70 -1.02
C ALA A 234 -15.85 9.64 -0.04
N ALA A 235 -16.08 8.41 -0.53
CA ALA A 235 -16.44 7.30 0.35
C ALA A 235 -15.17 6.74 1.00
N HIS A 236 -15.01 6.94 2.30
CA HIS A 236 -13.94 6.34 3.09
C HIS A 236 -14.45 5.08 3.78
N PHE A 237 -13.78 3.97 3.54
CA PHE A 237 -14.06 2.67 4.14
C PHE A 237 -12.99 2.33 5.16
N ILE A 238 -13.42 2.09 6.39
CA ILE A 238 -12.63 1.63 7.52
C ILE A 238 -13.00 0.16 7.74
N ASP A 239 -12.01 -0.71 7.89
CA ASP A 239 -12.20 -2.14 8.09
C ASP A 239 -12.36 -2.54 9.57
N ASP A 240 -12.08 -1.64 10.52
CA ASP A 240 -12.44 -1.76 11.94
C ASP A 240 -13.83 -1.15 12.22
N ASP A 241 -14.79 -2.05 12.45
CA ASP A 241 -16.17 -1.72 12.82
C ASP A 241 -16.28 -0.93 14.15
N GLU A 242 -15.40 -1.18 15.12
CA GLU A 242 -15.37 -0.48 16.41
C GLU A 242 -14.85 0.95 16.22
N LEU A 243 -13.75 1.13 15.50
CA LEU A 243 -13.23 2.46 15.17
C LEU A 243 -14.24 3.25 14.34
N ASN A 244 -14.88 2.63 13.36
CA ASN A 244 -15.92 3.27 12.56
C ASN A 244 -17.10 3.73 13.42
N GLN A 245 -17.56 2.90 14.35
CA GLN A 245 -18.59 3.29 15.33
C GLN A 245 -18.12 4.47 16.20
N GLN A 246 -16.89 4.44 16.70
CA GLN A 246 -16.33 5.52 17.52
C GLN A 246 -16.28 6.86 16.77
N LEU A 247 -15.96 6.85 15.48
CA LEU A 247 -15.82 8.06 14.66
C LEU A 247 -17.17 8.62 14.16
N THR A 248 -18.22 7.79 14.13
CA THR A 248 -19.53 8.16 13.56
C THR A 248 -20.60 8.50 14.61
N VAL A 249 -20.32 8.26 15.91
CA VAL A 249 -21.20 8.69 17.00
C VAL A 249 -21.12 10.20 17.25
N ASP A 250 -22.19 10.77 17.80
CA ASP A 250 -22.21 12.18 18.19
C ASP A 250 -21.27 12.47 19.37
N ASP A 251 -20.77 13.71 19.44
CA ASP A 251 -19.83 14.17 20.48
C ASP A 251 -20.23 13.81 21.91
N LYS A 252 -21.54 13.81 22.22
CA LYS A 252 -22.03 13.52 23.55
C LYS A 252 -21.90 12.02 23.84
N THR A 253 -22.40 11.18 22.94
CA THR A 253 -22.25 9.72 23.04
C THR A 253 -20.78 9.30 23.07
N PHE A 254 -19.93 9.96 22.27
CA PHE A 254 -18.49 9.70 22.27
C PHE A 254 -17.87 9.93 23.65
N LYS A 255 -18.16 11.09 24.25
CA LYS A 255 -17.67 11.45 25.61
C LYS A 255 -18.20 10.52 26.70
N GLU A 256 -19.44 10.05 26.58
CA GLU A 256 -20.02 9.16 27.59
C GLU A 256 -19.47 7.74 27.51
N LYS A 257 -19.23 7.22 26.29
CA LYS A 257 -18.86 5.81 26.07
C LYS A 257 -17.35 5.58 25.97
N TYR A 258 -16.61 6.49 25.36
CA TYR A 258 -15.21 6.26 24.97
C TYR A 258 -14.22 7.19 25.66
N CYS A 259 -14.63 8.38 26.11
CA CYS A 259 -13.77 9.18 26.98
C CYS A 259 -13.70 8.55 28.37
N THR A 260 -12.57 7.90 28.65
CA THR A 260 -12.18 7.65 30.03
C THR A 260 -11.72 8.97 30.64
N ASN A 261 -12.47 9.48 31.61
CA ASN A 261 -11.95 10.52 32.48
C ASN A 261 -10.77 9.94 33.26
N HIS A 262 -9.55 10.14 32.76
CA HIS A 262 -8.35 9.95 33.57
C HIS A 262 -8.30 11.06 34.60
N LEU A 263 -9.08 10.91 35.67
CA LEU A 263 -8.83 11.59 36.92
C LEU A 263 -7.51 11.02 37.45
N ILE A 264 -6.40 11.64 37.08
CA ILE A 264 -5.13 11.46 37.78
C ILE A 264 -5.30 12.13 39.16
N ASP A 265 -6.16 11.59 40.02
CA ASP A 265 -6.07 11.84 41.47
C ASP A 265 -4.94 10.99 42.00
N ASN A 266 -3.74 11.43 41.69
CA ASN A 266 -2.53 10.77 42.13
C ASN A 266 -2.21 11.21 43.55
N LYS A 267 -3.17 11.06 44.48
CA LYS A 267 -2.95 11.24 45.92
C LYS A 267 -1.74 10.43 46.38
N GLY A 268 -1.56 9.23 45.81
CA GLY A 268 -0.37 8.40 46.00
C GLY A 268 0.94 8.96 45.40
N LEU A 269 0.91 9.69 44.29
CA LEU A 269 2.10 10.38 43.74
C LEU A 269 2.41 11.65 44.52
N ASN A 270 1.39 12.40 44.95
CA ASN A 270 1.53 13.57 45.82
C ASN A 270 2.08 13.19 47.20
N ASP A 271 1.64 12.07 47.78
CA ASP A 271 2.19 11.55 49.03
C ASP A 271 3.61 10.99 48.87
N LYS A 272 3.94 10.42 47.70
CA LYS A 272 5.31 10.00 47.36
C LYS A 272 6.23 11.19 47.11
N LEU A 273 5.74 12.27 46.49
CA LEU A 273 6.47 13.54 46.30
C LEU A 273 6.73 14.24 47.64
N LYS A 274 5.76 14.26 48.57
CA LYS A 274 5.95 14.79 49.93
C LYS A 274 6.95 14.01 50.77
N LYS A 275 7.16 12.73 50.47
CA LYS A 275 8.15 11.84 51.13
C LYS A 275 9.44 11.68 50.32
N PHE A 276 9.55 12.37 49.18
CA PHE A 276 10.73 12.32 48.32
C PHE A 276 11.84 13.16 48.96
N GLY A 277 12.82 12.49 49.58
CA GLY A 277 14.01 13.14 50.17
C GLY A 277 14.39 12.69 51.58
N SER A 278 13.56 11.90 52.28
CA SER A 278 13.82 11.51 53.68
C SER A 278 14.48 10.14 53.86
N ASN A 279 14.91 9.47 52.78
CA ASN A 279 15.62 8.20 52.89
C ASN A 279 16.72 8.06 51.82
N SER A 280 17.98 7.88 52.23
CA SER A 280 19.16 7.89 51.36
C SER A 280 19.37 6.61 50.54
N LYS A 281 18.46 5.62 50.63
CA LYS A 281 18.58 4.30 49.97
C LYS A 281 17.71 4.07 48.73
N THR A 282 16.93 5.04 48.26
CA THR A 282 16.05 4.88 47.08
C THR A 282 16.47 5.74 45.88
N ARG A 283 17.75 5.72 45.50
CA ARG A 283 18.29 6.38 44.29
C ARG A 283 18.44 5.49 43.06
N HIS A 284 17.75 4.35 43.01
CA HIS A 284 17.70 3.53 41.80
C HIS A 284 16.24 3.14 41.54
N ILE A 285 15.64 3.77 40.53
CA ILE A 285 14.42 3.25 39.91
C ILE A 285 14.86 2.51 38.66
N ASP A 286 15.04 1.22 38.85
CA ASP A 286 14.94 0.18 37.84
C ASP A 286 13.44 -0.06 37.61
N LEU A 287 12.97 0.04 36.36
CA LEU A 287 11.58 -0.26 36.02
C LEU A 287 11.54 -1.25 34.85
N ARG A 288 11.98 -2.48 35.12
CA ARG A 288 11.60 -3.66 34.35
C ARG A 288 10.53 -4.46 35.09
N THR A 289 9.34 -4.48 34.48
CA THR A 289 8.43 -5.63 34.26
C THR A 289 8.13 -6.62 35.41
N LYS A 290 6.83 -6.75 35.70
CA LYS A 290 5.99 -7.99 35.77
C LYS A 290 4.60 -7.57 36.30
N GLY A 291 3.43 -7.97 35.79
CA GLY A 291 3.01 -9.11 34.98
C GLY A 291 2.23 -10.09 35.85
N LEU A 292 0.90 -10.26 35.65
CA LEU A 292 0.05 -11.30 36.26
C LEU A 292 -1.28 -11.49 35.46
N PRO A 293 -2.01 -12.64 35.56
CA PRO A 293 -2.10 -13.63 34.48
C PRO A 293 -3.52 -14.05 33.97
N THR A 294 -3.49 -14.98 33.01
CA THR A 294 -4.41 -15.56 32.01
C THR A 294 -5.68 -16.34 32.46
N ARG A 295 -6.73 -16.34 31.61
CA ARG A 295 -7.39 -17.59 31.11
C ARG A 295 -8.31 -17.36 29.89
N SER A 296 -8.12 -18.22 28.87
CA SER A 296 -8.89 -18.38 27.62
C SER A 296 -8.69 -17.23 26.61
N VAL A 297 -8.22 -17.43 25.37
CA VAL A 297 -8.87 -18.22 24.32
C VAL A 297 -7.82 -18.85 23.39
N ARG A 298 -7.72 -20.18 23.42
CA ARG A 298 -7.19 -20.99 22.32
C ARG A 298 -8.28 -21.06 21.25
N SER A 299 -8.31 -20.16 20.24
CA SER A 299 -9.12 -20.38 19.01
C SER A 299 -8.91 -19.37 17.85
N VAL A 300 -7.77 -18.67 17.70
CA VAL A 300 -7.66 -17.64 16.62
C VAL A 300 -6.67 -17.99 15.50
N ILE A 301 -6.01 -19.15 15.56
CA ILE A 301 -4.99 -19.53 14.57
C ILE A 301 -5.57 -20.27 13.33
N SER A 302 -6.87 -20.59 13.26
CA SER A 302 -7.48 -21.22 12.07
C SER A 302 -8.28 -20.28 11.15
N SER A 303 -8.43 -19.01 11.49
CA SER A 303 -9.39 -18.13 10.81
C SER A 303 -8.84 -17.39 9.58
N LEU A 304 -7.51 -17.21 9.49
CA LEU A 304 -6.90 -16.43 8.40
C LEU A 304 -6.90 -17.15 7.03
N LEU A 305 -7.11 -18.48 6.98
CA LEU A 305 -7.12 -19.25 5.72
C LEU A 305 -8.53 -19.70 5.26
N LEU A 306 -9.56 -19.60 6.11
CA LEU A 306 -10.94 -19.97 5.75
C LEU A 306 -11.80 -18.78 5.30
N SER A 307 -11.45 -17.53 5.64
CA SER A 307 -12.24 -16.35 5.25
C SER A 307 -12.22 -16.07 3.74
N LEU A 308 -11.11 -16.37 3.06
CA LEU A 308 -11.01 -16.26 1.60
C LEU A 308 -11.81 -17.35 0.85
N SER A 309 -12.10 -18.51 1.44
CA SER A 309 -12.95 -19.54 0.80
C SER A 309 -14.44 -19.37 1.11
N GLY A 310 -14.79 -18.71 2.21
CA GLY A 310 -16.17 -18.45 2.62
C GLY A 310 -16.85 -17.32 1.82
N TYR A 311 -16.09 -16.29 1.45
CA TYR A 311 -16.63 -15.14 0.71
C TYR A 311 -17.05 -15.47 -0.73
N VAL A 312 -16.53 -16.55 -1.33
CA VAL A 312 -16.89 -16.99 -2.70
C VAL A 312 -18.16 -17.87 -2.71
N LYS A 313 -18.65 -18.36 -1.56
CA LYS A 313 -19.85 -19.23 -1.48
C LYS A 313 -21.11 -18.53 -0.95
N GLY A 314 -21.04 -17.28 -0.52
CA GLY A 314 -22.18 -16.54 0.08
C GLY A 314 -23.02 -15.70 -0.90
N CYS A 315 -22.55 -15.49 -2.13
CA CYS A 315 -23.27 -14.68 -3.13
C CYS A 315 -24.02 -15.54 -4.16
N VAL A 316 -24.80 -16.53 -3.71
CA VAL A 316 -25.85 -17.14 -4.54
C VAL A 316 -27.04 -17.45 -3.65
N GLY A 317 -28.17 -16.81 -3.92
CA GLY A 317 -29.43 -17.17 -3.28
C GLY A 317 -30.54 -16.13 -3.37
N TYR A 318 -30.93 -15.73 -4.58
CA TYR A 318 -32.35 -15.77 -4.94
C TYR A 318 -32.50 -16.21 -6.39
N ASP A 319 -33.11 -17.39 -6.52
CA ASP A 319 -33.57 -18.02 -7.74
C ASP A 319 -34.52 -17.11 -8.51
N THR A 320 -34.23 -16.88 -9.78
CA THR A 320 -35.23 -17.11 -10.82
C THR A 320 -34.61 -18.07 -11.83
N SER A 321 -35.17 -19.28 -11.86
CA SER A 321 -34.89 -20.30 -12.86
C SER A 321 -35.11 -19.75 -14.26
N ILE A 322 -34.13 -19.91 -15.15
CA ILE A 322 -34.29 -20.53 -16.48
C ILE A 322 -32.89 -20.75 -17.06
N ASP A 323 -32.58 -22.04 -17.16
CA ASP A 323 -31.71 -22.76 -18.08
C ASP A 323 -30.27 -22.30 -18.34
N GLY A 324 -29.36 -23.24 -18.08
CA GLY A 324 -27.93 -23.02 -18.09
C GLY A 324 -27.30 -23.12 -19.47
N ARG A 325 -26.11 -22.50 -19.58
CA ARG A 325 -24.90 -23.06 -20.21
C ARG A 325 -23.78 -22.02 -20.20
N LYS A 326 -22.62 -22.45 -19.70
CA LYS A 326 -21.25 -22.03 -20.06
C LYS A 326 -20.74 -20.68 -19.51
N LEU A 327 -20.19 -20.72 -18.30
CA LEU A 327 -19.00 -19.92 -17.96
C LEU A 327 -17.75 -20.75 -18.34
N PHE A 328 -17.14 -20.43 -19.49
CA PHE A 328 -15.84 -20.98 -19.92
C PHE A 328 -14.73 -20.41 -19.02
N ARG A 329 -13.95 -21.24 -18.33
CA ARG A 329 -12.81 -22.06 -18.79
C ARG A 329 -11.58 -21.21 -19.14
N LEU A 330 -10.59 -21.25 -18.24
CA LEU A 330 -9.18 -21.01 -18.56
C LEU A 330 -8.69 -22.21 -19.38
N GLU A 331 -8.33 -21.99 -20.65
CA GLU A 331 -7.67 -23.02 -21.47
C GLU A 331 -6.16 -23.02 -21.18
N GLY A 332 -5.60 -24.20 -20.90
CA GLY A 332 -4.14 -24.37 -20.85
C GLY A 332 -3.62 -25.57 -20.02
N GLN A 333 -3.92 -26.79 -20.47
CA GLN A 333 -3.26 -28.07 -20.18
C GLN A 333 -3.35 -28.66 -18.75
N ASP A 334 -4.41 -29.45 -18.55
CA ASP A 334 -4.45 -30.61 -17.67
C ASP A 334 -3.72 -31.80 -18.33
N GLU A 335 -2.64 -32.29 -17.73
CA GLU A 335 -2.34 -33.73 -17.72
C GLU A 335 -2.05 -34.13 -16.27
N TRP A 336 -3.04 -34.78 -15.68
CA TRP A 336 -2.98 -35.40 -14.36
C TRP A 336 -2.31 -36.78 -14.49
N PHE A 337 -1.37 -37.08 -13.60
CA PHE A 337 -1.20 -38.45 -13.14
C PHE A 337 -1.08 -38.49 -11.62
N ALA A 338 -2.04 -39.23 -11.06
CA ALA A 338 -2.05 -40.10 -9.87
C ALA A 338 -1.04 -39.84 -8.74
#